data_AF-A0A927Z3T9-F1
#
_entry.id   AF-A0A927Z3T9-F1
#
_cell.length_a   1.000
_cell.length_b   1.000
_cell.length_c   1.000
_cell.angle_alpha   90.00
_cell.angle_beta   90.00
_cell.angle_gamma   90.00
#
_symmetry.space_group_name_H-M   'P 1'
#
loop_
_entity.id
_entity.type
_entity.pdbx_description
1 polymer ?
#
loop_
_entity_poly.entity_id
_entity_poly.type
_entity_poly.pdbx_seq_one_letter_code
_entity_poly.pdbx_strand_id
1 'polypeptide(L)'
;MKLTKFTLVFVMVFVVVFALVMIDARFTQTARQTTGEYSGYISGACEAAMQSCNKNSNQIWTDDTLKSAVNNFYRMLKVSMNRTDYLLENETFLLVPAVCFVDYNGFYINYNMGLDDNISGGVFNEINATTEMQKYVEYIDDYVIQYYLYDKIDIVNYMTGDTYSGTVDGALTKYAGHSILTFFSSEEEFEMHKRIFISDLIRDTFEYYINTQNHYTDDITVKYHIDMQYVEGSSWGRVLDSPCILAVLQGAQFKVQGDNLLDVYGYSGQELIVCK
;
A
#
# COMPACT_ATOMS: atom_id res chain seq x y z
N MET A 1 -40.73 -15.42 -45.83
CA MET A 1 -39.73 -16.36 -45.28
C MET A 1 -40.41 -17.21 -44.22
N LYS A 2 -40.40 -18.55 -44.29
CA LYS A 2 -41.14 -19.40 -43.32
C LYS A 2 -40.63 -19.09 -41.90
N LEU A 3 -41.55 -18.87 -40.96
CA LEU A 3 -41.31 -18.51 -39.54
C LEU A 3 -40.14 -19.28 -38.92
N THR A 4 -40.00 -20.56 -39.28
CA THR A 4 -38.92 -21.46 -38.90
C THR A 4 -37.50 -20.94 -39.20
N LYS A 5 -37.29 -20.28 -40.34
CA LYS A 5 -35.97 -19.71 -40.71
C LYS A 5 -35.62 -18.49 -39.87
N PHE A 6 -36.61 -17.68 -39.49
CA PHE A 6 -36.42 -16.52 -38.63
C PHE A 6 -36.07 -16.95 -37.20
N THR A 7 -36.79 -17.95 -36.66
CA THR A 7 -36.48 -18.53 -35.35
C THR A 7 -35.07 -19.11 -35.28
N LEU A 8 -34.62 -19.78 -36.35
CA LEU A 8 -33.29 -20.38 -36.39
C LEU A 8 -32.17 -19.32 -36.37
N VAL A 9 -32.32 -18.23 -37.12
CA VAL A 9 -31.38 -17.10 -37.09
C VAL A 9 -31.38 -16.43 -35.72
N PHE A 10 -32.55 -16.22 -35.12
CA PHE A 10 -32.66 -15.64 -33.77
C PHE A 10 -31.95 -16.49 -32.71
N VAL A 11 -32.16 -17.81 -32.72
CA VAL A 11 -31.49 -18.74 -31.80
C VAL A 11 -29.98 -18.73 -32.02
N MET A 12 -29.51 -18.69 -33.27
CA MET A 12 -28.07 -18.65 -33.58
C MET A 12 -27.41 -17.37 -33.03
N VAL A 13 -28.03 -16.21 -33.24
CA VAL A 13 -27.55 -14.94 -32.68
C VAL A 13 -27.57 -14.98 -31.16
N PHE A 14 -28.64 -15.50 -30.56
CA PHE A 14 -28.77 -15.60 -29.11
C PHE A 14 -27.68 -16.51 -28.50
N VAL A 15 -27.40 -17.65 -29.11
CA VAL A 15 -26.33 -18.58 -28.66
C VAL A 15 -24.96 -17.91 -28.75
N VAL A 16 -24.66 -17.17 -29.81
CA VAL A 16 -23.37 -16.47 -29.95
C VAL A 16 -23.21 -15.39 -28.90
N VAL A 17 -24.22 -14.54 -28.69
CA VAL A 17 -24.19 -13.48 -27.66
C VAL A 17 -24.05 -14.09 -26.27
N PHE A 18 -24.80 -15.14 -25.96
CA PHE A 18 -24.77 -15.79 -24.65
C PHE A 18 -23.43 -16.52 -24.41
N ALA A 19 -22.82 -17.10 -25.45
CA ALA A 19 -21.50 -17.69 -25.37
C ALA A 19 -20.41 -16.66 -25.04
N LEU A 20 -20.46 -15.47 -25.65
CA LEU A 20 -19.53 -14.38 -25.34
C LEU A 20 -19.66 -13.92 -23.87
N VAL A 21 -20.89 -13.71 -23.40
CA VAL A 21 -21.15 -13.34 -21.99
C VAL A 21 -20.67 -14.43 -21.02
N MET A 22 -20.86 -15.72 -21.35
CA MET A 22 -20.37 -16.82 -20.51
C MET A 22 -18.84 -16.91 -20.46
N ILE A 23 -18.14 -16.57 -21.54
CA ILE A 23 -16.68 -16.52 -21.56
C ILE A 23 -16.18 -15.40 -20.63
N ASP A 24 -16.73 -14.19 -20.74
CA ASP A 24 -16.36 -13.05 -19.88
C ASP A 24 -16.66 -13.32 -18.40
N ALA A 25 -17.81 -13.95 -18.11
CA ALA A 25 -18.18 -14.32 -16.74
C ALA A 25 -17.19 -15.31 -16.12
N ARG A 26 -16.71 -16.30 -16.89
CA ARG A 26 -15.70 -17.26 -16.41
C ARG A 26 -14.35 -16.60 -16.15
N PHE A 27 -13.88 -15.75 -17.07
CA PHE A 27 -12.64 -15.01 -16.87
C PHE A 27 -12.70 -14.12 -15.62
N THR A 28 -13.81 -13.39 -15.44
CA THR A 28 -14.03 -12.55 -14.26
C THR A 28 -14.04 -13.37 -12.97
N GLN A 29 -14.67 -14.55 -12.98
CA GLN A 29 -14.73 -15.43 -11.83
C GLN A 29 -13.35 -15.98 -11.46
N THR A 30 -12.58 -16.46 -12.44
CA THR A 30 -11.21 -16.96 -12.23
C THR A 30 -10.31 -15.86 -11.69
N ALA A 31 -10.35 -14.66 -12.27
CA ALA A 31 -9.57 -13.53 -11.79
C ALA A 31 -9.90 -13.16 -10.33
N ARG A 32 -11.19 -13.13 -9.96
CA ARG A 32 -11.61 -12.87 -8.57
C ARG A 32 -11.12 -13.94 -7.61
N GLN A 33 -11.11 -15.20 -8.02
CA GLN A 33 -10.57 -16.30 -7.20
C GLN A 33 -9.07 -16.12 -6.99
N THR A 34 -8.31 -15.84 -8.05
CA THR A 34 -6.87 -15.60 -7.96
C THR A 34 -6.53 -14.35 -7.14
N THR A 35 -7.29 -13.25 -7.27
CA THR A 35 -7.17 -12.07 -6.39
C THR A 35 -7.38 -12.45 -4.93
N GLY A 36 -8.40 -13.26 -4.63
CA GLY A 36 -8.67 -13.72 -3.27
C GLY A 36 -7.52 -14.56 -2.69
N GLU A 37 -6.95 -15.46 -3.48
CA GLU A 37 -5.78 -16.28 -3.09
C GLU A 37 -4.55 -15.41 -2.82
N TYR A 38 -4.24 -14.45 -3.71
CA TYR A 38 -3.11 -13.54 -3.54
C TYR A 38 -3.27 -12.64 -2.32
N SER A 39 -4.44 -12.05 -2.11
CA SER A 39 -4.73 -11.29 -0.88
C SER A 39 -4.57 -12.16 0.36
N GLY A 40 -4.95 -13.44 0.31
CA GLY A 40 -4.70 -14.39 1.39
C GLY A 40 -3.20 -14.61 1.67
N TYR A 41 -2.39 -14.78 0.62
CA TYR A 41 -0.94 -14.98 0.75
C TYR A 41 -0.23 -13.77 1.35
N ILE A 42 -0.54 -12.56 0.86
CA ILE A 42 0.02 -11.32 1.41
C ILE A 42 -0.44 -11.12 2.85
N SER A 43 -1.72 -11.36 3.15
CA SER A 43 -2.22 -11.16 4.52
C SER A 43 -1.49 -12.05 5.52
N GLY A 44 -1.27 -13.32 5.18
CA GLY A 44 -0.46 -14.22 6.01
C GLY A 44 1.00 -13.76 6.13
N ALA A 45 1.57 -13.20 5.06
CA ALA A 45 2.92 -12.64 5.07
C ALA A 45 3.04 -11.39 5.96
N CYS A 46 2.09 -10.45 5.86
CA CYS A 46 2.00 -9.28 6.74
C CYS A 46 1.83 -9.71 8.20
N GLU A 47 0.98 -10.69 8.50
CA GLU A 47 0.81 -11.21 9.85
C GLU A 47 2.11 -11.81 10.41
N ALA A 48 2.82 -12.63 9.62
CA ALA A 48 4.10 -13.18 10.02
C ALA A 48 5.17 -12.11 10.26
N ALA A 49 5.17 -11.05 9.46
CA ALA A 49 6.06 -9.91 9.63
C ALA A 49 5.74 -9.12 10.91
N MET A 50 4.45 -8.87 11.18
CA MET A 50 3.96 -8.19 12.38
C MET A 50 4.34 -8.93 13.68
N GLN A 51 4.54 -10.24 13.66
CA GLN A 51 5.02 -10.98 14.83
C GLN A 51 6.46 -10.61 15.25
N SER A 52 7.22 -9.95 14.36
CA SER A 52 8.60 -9.54 14.62
C SER A 52 8.71 -8.18 15.32
N CYS A 53 7.60 -7.44 15.45
CA CYS A 53 7.61 -6.10 16.01
C CYS A 53 7.88 -6.08 17.52
N ASN A 54 8.45 -4.98 18.01
CA ASN A 54 8.61 -4.75 19.45
C ASN A 54 7.35 -4.08 20.03
N LYS A 55 6.41 -4.90 20.50
CA LYS A 55 5.10 -4.44 21.02
C LYS A 55 5.16 -3.53 22.25
N ASN A 56 6.31 -3.47 22.94
CA ASN A 56 6.48 -2.72 24.19
C ASN A 56 7.22 -1.39 23.99
N SER A 57 7.45 -0.96 22.75
CA SER A 57 8.23 0.22 22.40
C SER A 57 7.37 1.24 21.66
N ASN A 58 7.66 2.53 21.85
CA ASN A 58 7.07 3.63 21.07
C ASN A 58 7.60 3.70 19.62
N GLN A 59 8.58 2.86 19.31
CA GLN A 59 9.07 2.58 17.96
C GLN A 59 9.09 1.06 17.82
N ILE A 60 8.15 0.51 17.06
CA ILE A 60 7.98 -0.95 16.95
C ILE A 60 8.98 -1.57 15.97
N TRP A 61 9.51 -0.75 15.05
CA TRP A 61 10.50 -1.12 14.05
C TRP A 61 11.87 -0.52 14.38
N THR A 62 12.77 -1.34 14.90
CA THR A 62 14.21 -1.06 14.96
C THR A 62 14.89 -1.74 13.78
N ASP A 63 16.15 -1.42 13.49
CA ASP A 63 16.90 -2.04 12.39
C ASP A 63 16.84 -3.58 12.43
N ASP A 64 16.93 -4.18 13.62
CA ASP A 64 16.88 -5.63 13.80
C ASP A 64 15.47 -6.21 13.65
N THR A 65 14.44 -5.56 14.21
CA THR A 65 13.06 -6.04 14.09
C THR A 65 12.52 -5.84 12.67
N LEU A 66 12.90 -4.75 12.00
CA LEU A 66 12.56 -4.46 10.61
C LEU A 66 13.19 -5.47 9.65
N LYS A 67 14.49 -5.77 9.79
CA LYS A 67 15.14 -6.84 9.01
C LYS A 67 14.48 -8.20 9.24
N SER A 68 14.13 -8.50 10.49
CA SER A 68 13.43 -9.73 10.83
C SER A 68 12.03 -9.78 10.22
N ALA A 69 11.31 -8.65 10.24
CA ALA A 69 9.97 -8.52 9.66
C ALA A 69 9.99 -8.71 8.14
N VAL A 70 10.91 -8.06 7.43
CA VAL A 70 11.12 -8.23 5.97
C VAL A 70 11.43 -9.69 5.64
N ASN A 71 12.33 -10.34 6.38
CA ASN A 71 12.65 -11.75 6.14
C ASN A 71 11.44 -12.67 6.40
N ASN A 72 10.72 -12.44 7.50
CA ASN A 72 9.52 -13.21 7.83
C ASN A 72 8.39 -13.01 6.81
N PHE A 73 8.21 -11.79 6.31
CA PHE A 73 7.28 -11.46 5.24
C PHE A 73 7.56 -12.32 4.00
N TYR A 74 8.76 -12.20 3.43
CA TYR A 74 9.10 -12.92 2.20
C TYR A 74 9.15 -14.43 2.40
N ARG A 75 9.60 -14.91 3.57
CA ARG A 75 9.58 -16.34 3.89
C ARG A 75 8.16 -16.90 3.92
N MET A 76 7.23 -16.21 4.59
CA MET A 76 5.84 -16.65 4.65
C MET A 76 5.19 -16.58 3.27
N LEU A 77 5.42 -15.49 2.52
CA LEU A 77 4.89 -15.35 1.17
C LEU A 77 5.32 -16.53 0.26
N LYS A 78 6.60 -16.92 0.32
CA LYS A 78 7.14 -18.08 -0.41
C LYS A 78 6.40 -19.38 -0.04
N VAL A 79 6.21 -19.61 1.26
CA VAL A 79 5.49 -20.79 1.77
C VAL A 79 4.03 -20.79 1.31
N SER A 80 3.34 -19.65 1.43
CA SER A 80 1.93 -19.51 1.03
C SER A 80 1.71 -19.72 -0.45
N MET A 81 2.64 -19.28 -1.31
CA MET A 81 2.56 -19.46 -2.76
C MET A 81 2.97 -20.87 -3.23
N ASN A 82 3.39 -21.75 -2.31
CA ASN A 82 3.91 -23.09 -2.61
C ASN A 82 5.03 -23.07 -3.68
N ARG A 83 5.81 -21.98 -3.73
CA ARG A 83 6.93 -21.81 -4.67
C ARG A 83 8.20 -22.35 -4.02
N THR A 84 8.37 -23.67 -4.07
CA THR A 84 9.55 -24.40 -3.57
C THR A 84 10.62 -24.63 -4.64
N ASP A 85 10.39 -24.22 -5.88
CA ASP A 85 11.37 -24.26 -6.96
C ASP A 85 12.41 -23.15 -6.82
N TYR A 86 13.69 -23.54 -6.77
CA TYR A 86 14.87 -22.67 -6.56
C TYR A 86 14.97 -21.48 -7.54
N LEU A 87 14.40 -21.60 -8.75
CA LEU A 87 14.36 -20.51 -9.75
C LEU A 87 13.35 -19.41 -9.38
N LEU A 88 12.23 -19.77 -8.77
CA LEU A 88 11.18 -18.84 -8.32
C LEU A 88 11.49 -18.21 -6.96
N GLU A 89 12.41 -18.82 -6.21
CA GLU A 89 12.86 -18.39 -4.89
C GLU A 89 13.56 -17.02 -4.91
N ASN A 90 14.22 -16.71 -6.02
CA ASN A 90 14.91 -15.45 -6.30
C ASN A 90 14.07 -14.44 -7.09
N GLU A 91 12.78 -14.70 -7.32
CA GLU A 91 11.89 -13.79 -8.07
C GLU A 91 10.67 -13.36 -7.25
N THR A 92 10.51 -13.88 -6.03
CA THR A 92 9.35 -13.55 -5.18
C THR A 92 9.32 -12.06 -4.81
N PHE A 93 10.49 -11.39 -4.73
CA PHE A 93 10.55 -9.95 -4.51
C PHE A 93 10.07 -9.15 -5.73
N LEU A 94 10.11 -9.72 -6.95
CA LEU A 94 9.58 -9.06 -8.15
C LEU A 94 8.04 -8.99 -8.12
N LEU A 95 7.40 -9.91 -7.40
CA LEU A 95 5.94 -9.93 -7.25
C LEU A 95 5.44 -8.91 -6.23
N VAL A 96 6.29 -8.45 -5.32
CA VAL A 96 5.93 -7.48 -4.28
C VAL A 96 6.76 -6.23 -4.48
N PRO A 97 6.22 -5.23 -5.19
CA PRO A 97 7.00 -4.07 -5.58
C PRO A 97 7.43 -3.19 -4.41
N ALA A 98 6.61 -3.12 -3.36
CA ALA A 98 6.97 -2.47 -2.12
C ALA A 98 6.19 -3.03 -0.93
N VAL A 99 6.78 -2.91 0.25
CA VAL A 99 6.15 -3.16 1.56
C VAL A 99 6.36 -1.93 2.44
N CYS A 100 5.27 -1.32 2.92
CA CYS A 100 5.29 -0.20 3.85
C CYS A 100 5.15 -0.70 5.29
N PHE A 101 6.11 -0.33 6.14
CA PHE A 101 6.09 -0.61 7.58
C PHE A 101 5.79 0.69 8.32
N VAL A 102 4.55 0.84 8.79
CA VAL A 102 4.05 2.02 9.50
C VAL A 102 4.42 1.89 10.97
N ASP A 103 5.00 2.94 11.54
CA ASP A 103 5.32 3.11 12.96
C ASP A 103 4.61 4.35 13.53
N TYR A 104 4.72 4.55 14.83
CA TYR A 104 4.08 5.65 15.53
C TYR A 104 4.61 7.04 15.15
N ASN A 105 5.85 7.16 14.72
CA ASN A 105 6.54 8.44 14.44
C ASN A 105 6.95 8.60 12.96
N GLY A 106 6.64 7.63 12.12
CA GLY A 106 7.00 7.60 10.72
C GLY A 106 6.79 6.22 10.13
N PHE A 107 7.34 5.99 8.95
CA PHE A 107 7.22 4.72 8.23
C PHE A 107 8.48 4.40 7.44
N TYR A 108 8.61 3.14 7.04
CA TYR A 108 9.69 2.64 6.20
C TYR A 108 9.10 2.02 4.94
N ILE A 109 9.77 2.16 3.82
CA ILE A 109 9.43 1.41 2.60
C ILE A 109 10.54 0.41 2.32
N ASN A 110 10.18 -0.87 2.24
CA ASN A 110 11.01 -1.88 1.60
C ASN A 110 10.65 -1.96 0.12
N TYR A 111 11.64 -1.87 -0.76
CA TYR A 111 11.44 -1.75 -2.20
C TYR A 111 12.56 -2.45 -2.98
N ASN A 112 12.35 -2.59 -4.30
CA ASN A 112 13.40 -2.96 -5.24
C ASN A 112 13.57 -1.86 -6.30
N MET A 113 14.81 -1.52 -6.64
CA MET A 113 15.13 -0.48 -7.61
C MET A 113 16.24 -0.92 -8.57
N GLY A 114 15.99 -0.77 -9.88
CA GLY A 114 17.01 -0.77 -10.93
C GLY A 114 17.58 0.63 -11.10
N LEU A 115 18.80 0.76 -11.61
CA LEU A 115 19.42 2.09 -11.87
C LEU A 115 20.04 2.20 -13.27
N ASP A 116 19.99 1.15 -14.10
CA ASP A 116 20.77 1.13 -15.33
C ASP A 116 19.91 1.01 -16.59
N ASP A 117 19.57 2.17 -17.16
CA ASP A 117 18.92 2.30 -18.47
C ASP A 117 19.81 1.81 -19.64
N ASN A 118 21.11 1.55 -19.39
CA ASN A 118 22.08 1.21 -20.45
C ASN A 118 22.40 -0.28 -20.56
N ILE A 119 21.80 -1.15 -19.74
CA ILE A 119 22.01 -2.59 -19.83
C ILE A 119 20.68 -3.25 -20.21
N SER A 120 20.56 -3.63 -21.48
CA SER A 120 19.54 -4.57 -21.95
C SER A 120 19.71 -5.89 -21.19
N GLY A 121 18.95 -6.04 -20.10
CA GLY A 121 19.11 -7.16 -19.17
C GLY A 121 18.67 -6.93 -17.72
N GLY A 122 18.04 -5.79 -17.38
CA GLY A 122 17.25 -5.61 -16.14
C GLY A 122 17.96 -6.05 -14.86
N VAL A 123 19.07 -5.39 -14.49
CA VAL A 123 19.76 -5.67 -13.23
C VAL A 123 19.24 -4.72 -12.15
N PHE A 124 18.62 -5.27 -11.10
CA PHE A 124 18.28 -4.54 -9.88
C PHE A 124 19.56 -4.25 -9.10
N ASN A 125 19.85 -2.97 -8.83
CA ASN A 125 20.98 -2.57 -7.98
C ASN A 125 20.61 -2.61 -6.50
N GLU A 126 19.33 -2.42 -6.17
CA GLU A 126 18.81 -2.54 -4.82
C GLU A 126 17.67 -3.57 -4.80
N ILE A 127 17.93 -4.71 -4.14
CA ILE A 127 16.95 -5.78 -3.95
C ILE A 127 16.63 -5.83 -2.45
N ASN A 128 15.36 -5.77 -2.09
CA ASN A 128 14.88 -5.69 -0.71
C ASN A 128 15.59 -4.60 0.10
N ALA A 129 15.85 -3.44 -0.50
CA ALA A 129 16.38 -2.28 0.21
C ALA A 129 15.26 -1.65 1.06
N THR A 130 15.63 -1.06 2.19
CA THR A 130 14.69 -0.36 3.05
C THR A 130 15.13 1.08 3.22
N THR A 131 14.21 2.01 3.05
CA THR A 131 14.47 3.43 3.27
C THR A 131 14.89 3.70 4.72
N GLU A 132 15.49 4.86 4.95
CA GLU A 132 15.47 5.44 6.29
C GLU A 132 14.02 5.78 6.71
N MET A 133 13.80 5.97 8.01
CA MET A 133 12.49 6.33 8.55
C MET A 133 12.02 7.66 7.96
N GLN A 134 10.90 7.62 7.24
CA GLN A 134 10.19 8.79 6.76
C GLN A 134 9.25 9.28 7.86
N LYS A 135 9.54 10.45 8.44
CA LYS A 135 8.71 11.04 9.50
C LYS A 135 7.47 11.71 8.93
N TYR A 136 6.39 11.77 9.71
CA TYR A 136 5.17 12.50 9.35
C TYR A 136 5.36 14.01 9.52
N VAL A 137 6.07 14.66 8.59
CA VAL A 137 6.42 16.08 8.68
C VAL A 137 5.70 16.89 7.61
N GLU A 138 4.88 17.84 8.03
CA GLU A 138 4.20 18.80 7.18
C GLU A 138 4.86 20.19 7.28
N TYR A 139 4.95 20.88 6.15
CA TYR A 139 5.44 22.25 6.05
C TYR A 139 4.27 23.17 5.71
N ILE A 140 3.93 24.09 6.61
CA ILE A 140 2.81 25.04 6.43
C ILE A 140 3.34 26.45 6.70
N ASP A 141 3.54 27.22 5.62
CA ASP A 141 4.18 28.54 5.67
C ASP A 141 5.47 28.48 6.51
N ASP A 142 5.50 29.19 7.65
CA ASP A 142 6.66 29.28 8.54
C ASP A 142 6.74 28.16 9.59
N TYR A 143 5.83 27.19 9.55
CA TYR A 143 5.73 26.09 10.51
C TYR A 143 6.16 24.76 9.92
N VAL A 144 6.91 24.01 10.71
CA VAL A 144 7.20 22.58 10.51
C VAL A 144 6.47 21.81 11.59
N ILE A 145 5.59 20.91 11.18
CA ILE A 145 4.76 20.12 12.10
C ILE A 145 5.15 18.65 11.95
N GLN A 146 5.61 18.03 13.02
CA GLN A 146 5.82 16.60 13.08
C GLN A 146 4.65 15.94 13.84
N TYR A 147 3.90 15.12 13.12
CA TYR A 147 2.81 14.32 13.66
C TYR A 147 3.31 12.98 14.20
N TYR A 148 2.50 12.40 15.09
CA TYR A 148 2.64 11.05 15.61
C TYR A 148 1.26 10.37 15.58
N LEU A 149 1.22 9.04 15.52
CA LEU A 149 -0.03 8.28 15.57
C LEU A 149 -0.65 8.26 16.99
N TYR A 150 0.13 8.62 18.01
CA TYR A 150 -0.35 8.82 19.39
C TYR A 150 -0.50 10.30 19.74
N ASP A 151 -0.95 10.59 20.97
CA ASP A 151 -1.17 11.94 21.49
C ASP A 151 0.15 12.69 21.77
N LYS A 152 0.85 13.05 20.68
CA LYS A 152 2.02 13.92 20.69
C LYS A 152 2.09 14.69 19.38
N ILE A 153 2.56 15.93 19.46
CA ILE A 153 2.89 16.76 18.31
C ILE A 153 4.11 17.64 18.60
N ASP A 154 4.96 17.81 17.60
CA ASP A 154 6.06 18.78 17.64
C ASP A 154 5.83 19.84 16.56
N ILE A 155 5.89 21.12 16.92
CA ILE A 155 5.67 22.26 16.03
C ILE A 155 6.85 23.21 16.17
N VAL A 156 7.46 23.59 15.06
CA VAL A 156 8.57 24.54 15.02
C VAL A 156 8.23 25.67 14.07
N ASN A 157 8.20 26.91 14.56
CA ASN A 157 8.25 28.08 13.69
C ASN A 157 9.71 28.38 13.37
N TYR A 158 10.15 28.15 12.13
CA TYR A 158 11.56 28.31 11.77
C TYR A 158 11.97 29.77 11.58
N MET A 159 11.01 30.70 11.47
CA MET A 159 11.28 32.13 11.35
C MET A 159 11.52 32.80 12.70
N THR A 160 10.75 32.42 13.73
CA THR A 160 10.90 32.96 15.09
C THR A 160 11.76 32.10 16.00
N GLY A 161 11.94 30.82 15.65
CA GLY A 161 12.59 29.81 16.50
C GLY A 161 11.70 29.27 17.61
N ASP A 162 10.41 29.64 17.65
CA ASP A 162 9.47 29.15 18.65
C ASP A 162 9.16 27.67 18.42
N THR A 163 9.39 26.85 19.44
CA THR A 163 9.11 25.42 19.42
C THR A 163 8.00 25.05 20.39
N TYR A 164 7.16 24.11 20.01
CA TYR A 164 6.22 23.41 20.87
C TYR A 164 6.46 21.91 20.73
N SER A 165 6.49 21.20 21.86
CA SER A 165 6.56 19.74 21.92
C SER A 165 5.72 19.29 23.09
N GLY A 166 4.68 18.50 22.84
CA GLY A 166 3.70 18.16 23.87
C GLY A 166 2.52 17.37 23.31
N THR A 167 1.42 17.38 24.05
CA THR A 167 0.16 16.72 23.67
C THR A 167 -0.61 17.55 22.65
N VAL A 168 -1.55 16.91 21.95
CA VAL A 168 -2.43 17.58 20.99
C VAL A 168 -3.29 18.62 21.68
N ASP A 169 -3.86 18.31 22.85
CA ASP A 169 -4.69 19.24 23.64
C ASP A 169 -3.94 20.54 24.02
N GLY A 170 -2.66 20.41 24.39
CA GLY A 170 -1.82 21.56 24.70
C GLY A 170 -1.51 22.40 23.45
N ALA A 171 -1.37 21.77 22.28
CA ALA A 171 -1.19 22.47 21.01
C ALA A 171 -2.49 23.19 20.59
N LEU A 172 -3.64 22.53 20.70
CA LEU A 172 -4.96 23.13 20.44
C LEU A 172 -5.16 24.38 21.29
N THR A 173 -4.82 24.32 22.58
CA THR A 173 -4.93 25.49 23.47
C THR A 173 -3.98 26.62 23.06
N LYS A 174 -2.74 26.29 22.66
CA LYS A 174 -1.71 27.29 22.32
C LYS A 174 -1.96 27.96 20.95
N TYR A 175 -2.48 27.22 19.99
CA TYR A 175 -2.67 27.66 18.60
C TYR A 175 -4.15 27.85 18.23
N ALA A 176 -5.07 27.82 19.20
CA ALA A 176 -6.48 28.11 18.98
C ALA A 176 -6.68 29.48 18.30
N GLY A 177 -7.39 29.49 17.17
CA GLY A 177 -7.69 30.71 16.41
C GLY A 177 -6.49 31.30 15.65
N HIS A 178 -5.41 30.55 15.47
CA HIS A 178 -4.28 30.97 14.65
C HIS A 178 -4.69 31.08 13.17
N SER A 179 -4.30 32.17 12.49
CA SER A 179 -4.76 32.46 11.13
C SER A 179 -4.21 31.51 10.06
N ILE A 180 -3.03 30.93 10.30
CA ILE A 180 -2.37 29.97 9.40
C ILE A 180 -2.74 28.53 9.76
N LEU A 181 -2.78 28.22 11.07
CA LEU A 181 -2.98 26.88 11.58
C LEU A 181 -4.46 26.69 11.95
N THR A 182 -5.33 26.92 10.95
CA THR A 182 -6.78 27.01 11.18
C THR A 182 -7.39 25.70 11.67
N PHE A 183 -6.79 24.56 11.31
CA PHE A 183 -7.22 23.22 11.75
C PHE A 183 -6.99 22.95 13.25
N PHE A 184 -6.32 23.85 13.99
CA PHE A 184 -6.29 23.80 15.46
C PHE A 184 -7.54 24.43 16.12
N SER A 185 -8.57 24.77 15.34
CA SER A 185 -9.82 25.34 15.88
C SER A 185 -10.64 24.34 16.70
N SER A 186 -10.55 23.05 16.38
CA SER A 186 -11.18 21.97 17.16
C SER A 186 -10.37 20.68 17.07
N GLU A 187 -10.56 19.78 18.03
CA GLU A 187 -9.95 18.45 18.04
C GLU A 187 -10.35 17.63 16.80
N GLU A 188 -11.61 17.74 16.37
CA GLU A 188 -12.14 17.03 15.21
C GLU A 188 -11.48 17.48 13.90
N GLU A 189 -11.33 18.79 13.69
CA GLU A 189 -10.65 19.33 12.51
C GLU A 189 -9.17 18.95 12.49
N PHE A 190 -8.51 19.02 13.65
CA PHE A 190 -7.11 18.63 13.78
C PHE A 190 -6.90 17.16 13.45
N GLU A 191 -7.70 16.26 14.04
CA GLU A 191 -7.56 14.82 13.80
C GLU A 191 -7.90 14.46 12.35
N MET A 192 -8.90 15.11 11.75
CA MET A 192 -9.21 14.92 10.33
C MET A 192 -8.05 15.36 9.44
N HIS A 193 -7.49 16.55 9.67
CA HIS A 193 -6.33 17.07 8.93
C HIS A 193 -5.12 16.14 9.06
N LYS A 194 -4.78 15.74 10.29
CA LYS A 194 -3.68 14.80 10.59
C LYS A 194 -3.85 13.50 9.81
N ARG A 195 -5.05 12.91 9.81
CA ARG A 195 -5.33 11.64 9.14
C ARG A 195 -5.20 11.75 7.62
N ILE A 196 -5.74 12.81 7.03
CA ILE A 196 -5.62 13.06 5.59
C ILE A 196 -4.15 13.22 5.21
N PHE A 197 -3.41 14.07 5.94
CA PHE A 197 -2.00 14.32 5.67
C PHE A 197 -1.15 13.03 5.73
N ILE A 198 -1.28 12.25 6.81
CA ILE A 198 -0.51 11.01 6.96
C ILE A 198 -0.89 9.99 5.88
N SER A 199 -2.19 9.85 5.58
CA SER A 199 -2.68 8.97 4.51
C SER A 199 -2.08 9.32 3.16
N ASP A 200 -2.14 10.61 2.80
CA ASP A 200 -1.64 11.11 1.52
C ASP A 200 -0.11 10.94 1.42
N LEU A 201 0.62 11.24 2.49
CA LEU A 201 2.08 11.06 2.53
C LEU A 201 2.48 9.59 2.32
N ILE A 202 1.83 8.65 3.02
CA ILE A 202 2.09 7.21 2.87
C ILE A 202 1.71 6.77 1.46
N ARG A 203 0.53 7.17 0.96
CA ARG A 203 0.04 6.83 -0.39
C ARG A 203 1.03 7.27 -1.46
N ASP A 204 1.39 8.54 -1.48
CA ASP A 204 2.21 9.13 -2.53
C ASP A 204 3.62 8.51 -2.53
N THR A 205 4.18 8.27 -1.34
CA THR A 205 5.48 7.61 -1.19
C THR A 205 5.42 6.15 -1.64
N PHE A 206 4.38 5.42 -1.22
CA PHE A 206 4.23 4.00 -1.57
C PHE A 206 3.97 3.80 -3.06
N GLU A 207 3.13 4.65 -3.67
CA GLU A 207 2.87 4.68 -5.11
C GLU A 207 4.14 4.99 -5.91
N TYR A 208 5.00 5.89 -5.43
CA TYR A 208 6.29 6.17 -6.05
C TYR A 208 7.18 4.92 -6.13
N TYR A 209 7.38 4.20 -5.03
CA TYR A 209 8.22 3.00 -5.03
C TYR A 209 7.64 1.87 -5.87
N ILE A 210 6.31 1.69 -5.85
CA ILE A 210 5.64 0.67 -6.65
C ILE A 210 5.83 0.94 -8.15
N ASN A 211 5.59 2.18 -8.58
CA ASN A 211 5.73 2.55 -9.98
C ASN A 211 7.19 2.61 -10.44
N THR A 212 8.13 2.89 -9.52
CA THR A 212 9.57 2.83 -9.82
C THR A 212 9.96 1.41 -10.19
N GLN A 213 9.53 0.39 -9.45
CA GLN A 213 9.83 -1.01 -9.80
C GLN A 213 9.28 -1.38 -11.19
N ASN A 214 8.05 -0.98 -11.52
CA ASN A 214 7.43 -1.30 -12.81
C ASN A 214 8.13 -0.67 -14.00
N HIS A 215 8.70 0.53 -13.82
CA HIS A 215 9.48 1.19 -14.86
C HIS A 215 10.65 0.30 -15.31
N TYR A 216 11.26 -0.45 -14.38
CA TYR A 216 12.42 -1.30 -14.65
C TYR A 216 12.08 -2.73 -15.08
N THR A 217 10.84 -3.19 -14.90
CA THR A 217 10.40 -4.52 -15.36
C THR A 217 9.83 -4.53 -16.80
N ASP A 218 10.19 -3.53 -17.62
CA ASP A 218 9.81 -3.35 -19.03
C ASP A 218 8.31 -3.13 -19.34
N ASP A 219 7.45 -3.01 -18.32
CA ASP A 219 6.02 -2.76 -18.48
C ASP A 219 5.69 -1.25 -18.37
N ILE A 220 6.24 -0.45 -19.30
CA ILE A 220 5.95 1.00 -19.43
C ILE A 220 4.44 1.30 -19.51
N THR A 221 3.63 0.29 -19.80
CA THR A 221 2.17 0.35 -19.93
C THR A 221 1.38 0.28 -18.63
N VAL A 222 1.96 -0.16 -17.49
CA VAL A 222 1.20 -0.35 -16.24
C VAL A 222 1.68 0.59 -15.13
N LYS A 223 0.95 1.70 -14.96
CA LYS A 223 1.07 2.58 -13.79
C LYS A 223 -0.01 2.20 -12.78
N TYR A 224 0.37 1.89 -11.56
CA TYR A 224 -0.57 1.70 -10.47
C TYR A 224 -0.89 3.05 -9.86
N HIS A 225 -2.18 3.33 -9.76
CA HIS A 225 -2.70 4.40 -8.95
C HIS A 225 -3.32 3.79 -7.69
N ILE A 226 -2.85 4.20 -6.52
CA ILE A 226 -3.37 3.68 -5.26
C ILE A 226 -4.32 4.72 -4.68
N ASP A 227 -5.61 4.39 -4.66
CA ASP A 227 -6.60 5.22 -4.00
C ASP A 227 -6.68 4.87 -2.51
N MET A 228 -5.90 5.58 -1.68
CA MET A 228 -6.01 5.57 -0.21
C MET A 228 -6.78 6.80 0.26
N GLN A 229 -8.07 6.90 -0.06
CA GLN A 229 -8.93 7.90 0.56
C GLN A 229 -9.23 7.50 2.01
N TYR A 230 -8.94 8.41 2.96
CA TYR A 230 -9.44 8.26 4.32
C TYR A 230 -10.96 8.35 4.30
N VAL A 231 -11.61 7.20 4.49
CA VAL A 231 -13.05 7.12 4.75
C VAL A 231 -13.21 6.54 6.15
N GLU A 232 -13.89 7.27 7.04
CA GLU A 232 -14.19 6.82 8.39
C GLU A 232 -14.87 5.44 8.35
N GLY A 233 -14.36 4.48 9.15
CA GLY A 233 -14.85 3.10 9.17
C GLY A 233 -14.34 2.19 8.04
N SER A 234 -13.55 2.70 7.10
CA SER A 234 -12.86 1.86 6.10
C SER A 234 -11.69 1.09 6.74
N SER A 235 -11.31 -0.05 6.14
CA SER A 235 -10.11 -0.80 6.55
C SER A 235 -8.82 0.04 6.46
N TRP A 236 -8.81 1.06 5.60
CA TRP A 236 -7.69 1.99 5.42
C TRP A 236 -7.62 3.08 6.49
N GLY A 237 -8.77 3.59 6.93
CA GLY A 237 -8.82 4.53 8.05
C GLY A 237 -8.25 3.94 9.35
N ARG A 238 -8.45 2.63 9.56
CA ARG A 238 -7.93 1.88 10.72
C ARG A 238 -6.43 1.59 10.65
N VAL A 239 -5.89 1.48 9.43
CA VAL A 239 -4.44 1.32 9.16
C VAL A 239 -3.63 2.54 9.63
N LEU A 240 -4.28 3.70 9.80
CA LEU A 240 -3.67 4.95 10.27
C LEU A 240 -3.84 5.19 11.78
N ASP A 241 -4.60 4.35 12.48
CA ASP A 241 -4.81 4.48 13.94
C ASP A 241 -3.69 3.82 14.76
N SER A 242 -3.05 2.81 14.19
CA SER A 242 -2.04 1.98 14.84
C SER A 242 -0.94 1.61 13.85
N PRO A 243 0.28 1.30 14.33
CA PRO A 243 1.32 0.71 13.50
C PRO A 243 0.84 -0.54 12.76
N CYS A 244 1.21 -0.65 11.50
CA CYS A 244 0.72 -1.69 10.60
C CYS A 244 1.73 -1.98 9.48
N ILE A 245 1.47 -3.02 8.69
CA ILE A 245 2.20 -3.32 7.46
C ILE A 245 1.24 -3.28 6.28
N LEU A 246 1.63 -2.59 5.22
CA LEU A 246 0.92 -2.52 3.94
C LEU A 246 1.78 -3.17 2.86
N ALA A 247 1.20 -4.07 2.07
CA ALA A 247 1.91 -4.70 0.97
C ALA A 247 0.98 -4.88 -0.23
N VAL A 248 1.56 -4.73 -1.42
CA VAL A 248 0.89 -4.99 -2.69
C VAL A 248 1.58 -6.17 -3.35
N LEU A 249 0.81 -7.12 -3.87
CA LEU A 249 1.33 -8.19 -4.73
C LEU A 249 0.77 -7.99 -6.12
N GLN A 250 1.67 -7.90 -7.08
CA GLN A 250 1.35 -7.95 -8.50
C GLN A 250 1.30 -9.41 -8.93
N GLY A 251 0.13 -9.82 -9.40
CA GLY A 251 -0.14 -11.15 -9.90
C GLY A 251 0.10 -11.28 -11.39
N ALA A 252 -0.09 -12.50 -11.91
CA ALA A 252 -0.02 -12.74 -13.34
C ALA A 252 -1.11 -11.95 -14.10
N GLN A 253 -0.71 -11.26 -15.16
CA GLN A 253 -1.63 -10.61 -16.08
C GLN A 253 -2.34 -11.67 -16.94
N PHE A 254 -3.67 -11.67 -16.95
CA PHE A 254 -4.44 -12.53 -17.85
C PHE A 254 -4.79 -11.75 -19.11
N LYS A 255 -4.36 -12.23 -20.29
CA LYS A 255 -4.88 -11.71 -21.57
C LYS A 255 -6.35 -12.10 -21.71
N VAL A 256 -7.25 -11.14 -21.63
CA VAL A 256 -8.66 -11.29 -22.03
C VAL A 256 -8.73 -10.92 -23.53
N GLN A 257 -9.61 -11.56 -24.31
CA GLN A 257 -9.67 -11.39 -25.78
C GLN A 257 -9.43 -9.93 -26.25
N GLY A 258 -8.37 -9.72 -27.04
CA GLY A 258 -7.86 -8.41 -27.45
C GLY A 258 -6.52 -8.08 -26.78
N ASP A 259 -6.05 -6.83 -26.91
CA ASP A 259 -4.87 -6.30 -26.20
C ASP A 259 -5.17 -5.94 -24.73
N ASN A 260 -6.33 -6.36 -24.19
CA ASN A 260 -6.74 -6.04 -22.83
C ASN A 260 -6.14 -7.06 -21.85
N LEU A 261 -5.16 -6.61 -21.07
CA LEU A 261 -4.60 -7.32 -19.93
C LEU A 261 -5.49 -7.09 -18.72
N LEU A 262 -5.81 -8.16 -18.00
CA LEU A 262 -6.47 -8.10 -16.71
C LEU A 262 -5.43 -8.37 -15.62
N ASP A 263 -5.11 -7.33 -14.87
CA ASP A 263 -4.17 -7.39 -13.76
C ASP A 263 -4.86 -7.98 -12.53
N VAL A 264 -4.32 -9.08 -12.02
CA VAL A 264 -4.72 -9.61 -10.72
C VAL A 264 -3.78 -9.02 -9.69
N TYR A 265 -4.30 -8.22 -8.77
CA TYR A 265 -3.54 -7.68 -7.64
C TYR A 265 -4.08 -8.26 -6.34
N GLY A 266 -3.20 -8.46 -5.37
CA GLY A 266 -3.56 -8.67 -3.98
C GLY A 266 -3.12 -7.45 -3.17
N TYR A 267 -3.93 -7.06 -2.19
CA TYR A 267 -3.59 -6.01 -1.25
C TYR A 267 -3.89 -6.48 0.16
N SER A 268 -3.01 -6.17 1.12
CA SER A 268 -3.29 -6.42 2.53
C SER A 268 -2.69 -5.34 3.41
N GLY A 269 -3.46 -4.95 4.44
CA GLY A 269 -3.02 -4.15 5.56
C GLY A 269 -3.26 -4.91 6.86
N GLN A 270 -2.21 -5.20 7.61
CA GLN A 270 -2.31 -5.89 8.90
C GLN A 270 -1.95 -4.95 10.04
N GLU A 271 -2.90 -4.72 10.94
CA GLU A 271 -2.74 -3.88 12.12
C GLU A 271 -2.08 -4.65 13.27
N LEU A 272 -1.34 -3.93 14.12
CA LEU A 272 -0.95 -4.44 15.42
C LEU A 272 -2.15 -4.49 16.36
N ILE A 273 -2.66 -5.69 16.64
CA ILE A 273 -3.62 -5.90 17.73
C ILE A 273 -2.85 -5.88 19.06
N VAL A 274 -2.84 -4.74 19.74
CA VAL A 274 -2.40 -4.63 21.13
C VAL A 274 -3.61 -4.91 22.02
N CYS A 275 -3.55 -5.98 22.82
CA CYS A 275 -4.50 -6.14 23.92
C CYS A 275 -4.26 -4.99 24.91
N LYS A 276 -5.13 -3.97 24.89
CA LYS A 276 -5.20 -2.98 25.96
C LYS A 276 -5.62 -3.64 27.28
#